data_AF-E5A627-F1
#
_entry.id   AF-E5A627-F1
#
_cell.length_a   1.000
_cell.length_b   1.000
_cell.length_c   1.000
_cell.angle_alpha   90.00
_cell.angle_beta   90.00
_cell.angle_gamma   90.00
#
_symmetry.space_group_name_H-M   'P 1'
#
loop_
_entity.id
_entity.type
_entity.pdbx_description
1 polymer ?
#
loop_
_entity_poly.entity_id
_entity_poly.type
_entity_poly.pdbx_seq_one_letter_code
_entity_poly.pdbx_strand_id
1 'polypeptide(L)'
;MAQEFTTLRARHLHTTETYEQKECYYGQRHEHKHKNTRTTRQGVHTRARGCSLFYHPGKDELIDKLGASPAPQSQIHLSLKPTKVTSKREGKEDVGYFSGFEATLSPTELSEEGGEGGGFVALFSQWGLHWVEWVHGCRLSQINWKIPTALADHVEKNSLQGQLKYNLFVGASSGAETENRWARLNMIERRSPHQVGKEIAKGINNGNINFFDKHLSMFPVDLMYGFYTLNKPNNKLDVTIVEASAITEDGGIIPGASVGASPELIQMADKIIIEVNTAAPSFEGLHDITMTDLPPRRKPYLIMSPEDRIGTPHIPVDPEKVVAIVESDYPDQTQPNAAEDDTSRAIAANLIEFLKHEVSHGRLPENLLPLQSGIGNIANAVVGGLASGGANFKNLKVWTEVLQDSFLDLFDSGNLDFATATSIRFSPDGFHRFYDRWDEYAPKLLLRSQQVSNSPEIIRRLGVIGMNTPVEVDIYAHANSTCVMGSRMLNGLGGSADFLRSAKYSIMHTPSTRPSKTDPTGVSCIVPMCTHIDQTEHDLDVVVTEQGLADVRGLSPKERARVIIKKCAHPDYVPILEDYFNKAEFECLRKGWGHEPHLLWNSFDMHRHLNEHGTMKLPKWDYVGYGDK
;
A
#
# COMPACT_ATOMS: atom_id res chain seq x y z
N MET A 1 -2.33 52.56 24.84
CA MET A 1 -1.16 53.24 24.23
C MET A 1 -0.75 52.36 23.07
N ALA A 2 -1.37 52.45 21.90
CA ALA A 2 -1.30 53.53 20.90
C ALA A 2 0.05 53.57 20.15
N GLN A 3 -0.06 53.29 18.84
CA GLN A 3 0.68 53.88 17.70
C GLN A 3 2.13 53.45 17.47
N GLU A 4 2.40 52.73 16.37
CA GLU A 4 2.69 53.20 14.98
C GLU A 4 4.19 53.46 14.76
N PHE A 5 4.71 52.95 13.64
CA PHE A 5 5.63 53.55 12.66
C PHE A 5 6.54 52.46 12.01
N THR A 6 6.24 51.97 10.80
CA THR A 6 6.61 52.46 9.46
C THR A 6 8.00 52.00 8.95
N THR A 7 7.94 51.07 7.99
CA THR A 7 8.70 50.91 6.73
C THR A 7 10.03 51.65 6.51
N LEU A 8 11.08 50.92 6.08
CA LEU A 8 11.99 51.40 5.03
C LEU A 8 12.76 50.28 4.29
N ARG A 9 12.85 50.47 2.98
CA ARG A 9 13.44 49.63 1.92
C ARG A 9 14.97 49.53 1.95
N ALA A 10 15.45 48.35 1.57
CA ALA A 10 16.57 48.01 0.68
C ALA A 10 17.82 48.92 0.59
N ARG A 11 19.00 48.31 0.78
CA ARG A 11 20.19 48.51 -0.05
C ARG A 11 21.10 47.28 0.01
N HIS A 12 21.43 46.73 -1.16
CA HIS A 12 22.52 45.79 -1.41
C HIS A 12 23.86 46.38 -0.94
N LEU A 13 24.76 45.52 -0.45
CA LEU A 13 26.18 45.50 -0.81
C LEU A 13 26.82 44.19 -0.31
N HIS A 14 27.60 43.58 -1.22
CA HIS A 14 28.43 42.40 -1.02
C HIS A 14 29.36 42.51 0.20
N THR A 15 29.54 41.41 0.92
CA THR A 15 30.87 40.94 1.37
C THR A 15 30.78 39.46 1.75
N THR A 16 31.65 38.69 1.10
CA THR A 16 32.00 37.30 1.41
C THR A 16 32.66 37.21 2.78
N GLU A 17 32.16 36.36 3.68
CA GLU A 17 32.97 35.81 4.77
C GLU A 17 32.45 34.43 5.19
N THR A 18 33.37 33.49 5.17
CA THR A 18 33.26 32.08 5.55
C THR A 18 32.90 31.92 7.02
N TYR A 19 31.84 31.18 7.34
CA TYR A 19 31.53 30.74 8.70
C TYR A 19 31.87 29.26 8.89
N GLU A 20 32.89 29.00 9.69
CA GLU A 20 33.16 27.70 10.31
C GLU A 20 32.09 27.41 11.39
N GLN A 21 31.47 26.24 11.30
CA GLN A 21 30.59 25.69 12.33
C GLN A 21 31.42 25.25 13.54
N LYS A 22 31.13 25.82 14.72
CA LYS A 22 31.57 25.28 16.02
C LYS A 22 30.46 24.45 16.63
N GLU A 23 30.74 23.18 16.86
CA GLU A 23 29.93 22.26 17.65
C GLU A 23 30.00 22.62 19.15
N CYS A 24 28.84 22.63 19.80
CA CYS A 24 28.69 22.72 21.25
C CYS A 24 28.76 21.33 21.88
N TYR A 25 29.77 21.07 22.72
CA TYR A 25 29.76 19.99 23.71
C TYR A 25 29.61 20.57 25.12
N TYR A 26 28.53 20.20 25.79
CA TYR A 26 28.29 20.44 27.21
C TYR A 26 29.17 19.52 28.05
N GLY A 27 30.00 20.09 28.93
CA GLY A 27 30.71 19.37 29.98
C GLY A 27 30.35 19.91 31.35
N GLN A 28 29.67 19.09 32.18
CA GLN A 28 29.53 19.33 33.61
C GLN A 28 30.66 18.61 34.35
N ARG A 29 31.42 19.36 35.15
CA ARG A 29 32.41 18.86 36.10
C ARG A 29 31.75 18.63 37.45
N HIS A 30 32.00 17.47 38.05
CA HIS A 30 31.97 17.31 39.51
C HIS A 30 33.29 16.67 39.97
N GLU A 31 34.03 17.40 40.78
CA GLU A 31 35.18 16.91 41.54
C GLU A 31 34.72 16.44 42.93
N HIS A 32 35.13 15.25 43.36
CA HIS A 32 35.62 15.08 44.75
C HIS A 32 36.41 13.79 45.00
N LYS A 33 37.67 14.03 45.41
CA LYS A 33 38.49 13.40 46.47
C LYS A 33 38.88 11.90 46.40
N HIS A 34 40.18 11.73 46.21
CA HIS A 34 41.05 10.57 46.45
C HIS A 34 40.86 9.84 47.80
N LYS A 35 41.00 8.51 47.76
CA LYS A 35 41.81 7.73 48.72
C LYS A 35 42.58 6.60 47.99
N ASN A 36 43.85 6.47 48.35
CA ASN A 36 44.85 5.50 47.85
C ASN A 36 44.52 4.04 48.22
N THR A 37 44.86 3.11 47.33
CA THR A 37 45.85 2.03 47.59
C THR A 37 46.26 1.32 46.28
N ARG A 38 47.59 1.11 46.12
CA ARG A 38 48.26 0.36 45.04
C ARG A 38 47.85 -1.11 45.04
N THR A 39 47.68 -1.74 43.86
CA THR A 39 48.68 -2.69 43.28
C THR A 39 48.28 -3.24 41.90
N THR A 40 49.34 -3.45 41.10
CA THR A 40 49.53 -4.36 39.94
C THR A 40 48.79 -4.15 38.61
N ARG A 41 49.59 -3.69 37.64
CA ARG A 41 49.48 -3.82 36.19
C ARG A 41 49.22 -5.26 35.73
N GLN A 42 48.32 -5.42 34.77
CA GLN A 42 48.55 -6.17 33.53
C GLN A 42 47.62 -5.54 32.48
N GLY A 43 48.22 -5.03 31.39
CA GLY A 43 47.48 -4.44 30.29
C GLY A 43 47.56 -5.32 29.06
N VAL A 44 46.61 -5.14 28.14
CA VAL A 44 46.84 -5.24 26.70
C VAL A 44 45.92 -4.22 26.02
N HIS A 45 46.53 -3.32 25.27
CA HIS A 45 45.89 -2.40 24.34
C HIS A 45 45.48 -3.14 23.07
N THR A 46 44.26 -2.91 22.58
CA THR A 46 43.95 -3.02 21.14
C THR A 46 43.42 -1.68 20.65
N ARG A 47 44.22 -1.07 19.76
CA ARG A 47 43.94 0.18 19.06
C ARG A 47 42.93 -0.07 17.95
N ALA A 48 41.94 0.83 17.87
CA ALA A 48 41.19 1.09 16.66
C ALA A 48 42.13 1.56 15.53
N ARG A 49 41.89 1.06 14.31
CA ARG A 49 42.35 1.68 13.06
C ARG A 49 41.13 1.83 12.16
N GLY A 50 40.78 3.07 11.83
CA GLY A 50 40.11 3.37 10.59
C GLY A 50 41.09 3.27 9.43
N CYS A 51 40.58 3.03 8.22
CA CYS A 51 41.29 3.38 6.98
C CYS A 51 40.26 3.69 5.88
N SER A 52 40.53 4.82 5.25
CA SER A 52 39.87 5.40 4.08
C SER A 52 40.42 4.81 2.77
N LEU A 53 39.57 4.81 1.74
CA LEU A 53 39.79 4.92 0.28
C LEU A 53 41.14 4.50 -0.33
N PHE A 54 41.08 3.61 -1.33
CA PHE A 54 41.97 3.65 -2.51
C PHE A 54 41.22 3.34 -3.81
N TYR A 55 41.51 4.18 -4.79
CA TYR A 55 41.19 4.14 -6.22
C TYR A 55 42.25 3.30 -6.96
N HIS A 56 41.88 2.53 -7.99
CA HIS A 56 42.86 1.90 -8.90
C HIS A 56 42.40 2.02 -10.37
N PRO A 57 43.27 2.47 -11.29
CA PRO A 57 42.95 2.59 -12.72
C PRO A 57 43.49 1.41 -13.57
N GLY A 58 42.72 1.07 -14.61
CA GLY A 58 43.20 0.65 -15.94
C GLY A 58 43.72 -0.78 -16.14
N LYS A 59 43.11 -1.51 -17.09
CA LYS A 59 43.81 -2.17 -18.21
C LYS A 59 42.81 -2.70 -19.25
N ASP A 60 42.85 -2.09 -20.43
CA ASP A 60 42.44 -2.67 -21.70
C ASP A 60 43.48 -3.70 -22.18
N GLU A 61 43.02 -4.62 -23.03
CA GLU A 61 43.70 -5.58 -23.92
C GLU A 61 43.35 -7.05 -23.64
N LEU A 62 42.36 -7.58 -24.38
CA LEU A 62 42.51 -8.80 -25.18
C LEU A 62 41.33 -8.92 -26.16
N ILE A 63 41.58 -8.57 -27.41
CA ILE A 63 40.77 -8.90 -28.59
C ILE A 63 41.41 -10.13 -29.26
N ASP A 64 40.57 -10.93 -29.92
CA ASP A 64 40.84 -12.04 -30.85
C ASP A 64 41.15 -13.43 -30.29
N LYS A 65 40.08 -14.22 -30.17
CA LYS A 65 39.90 -15.48 -30.94
C LYS A 65 38.53 -16.06 -30.63
N LEU A 66 37.60 -15.95 -31.59
CA LEU A 66 36.62 -16.98 -31.97
C LEU A 66 35.84 -16.42 -33.17
N GLY A 67 36.13 -16.97 -34.35
CA GLY A 67 35.48 -16.58 -35.59
C GLY A 67 34.03 -17.07 -35.68
N ALA A 68 33.14 -16.19 -36.09
CA ALA A 68 31.85 -16.53 -36.68
C ALA A 68 31.52 -15.50 -37.77
N SER A 69 31.22 -16.01 -38.97
CA SER A 69 30.84 -15.24 -40.16
C SER A 69 29.44 -14.62 -40.02
N PRO A 70 29.12 -13.46 -40.62
CA PRO A 70 27.78 -12.88 -40.57
C PRO A 70 26.84 -13.52 -41.60
N ALA A 71 25.57 -13.72 -41.21
CA ALA A 71 24.46 -14.11 -42.09
C ALA A 71 23.72 -12.86 -42.61
N PRO A 72 23.06 -12.90 -43.79
CA PRO A 72 22.70 -11.73 -44.57
C PRO A 72 21.46 -10.98 -44.05
N GLN A 73 21.52 -9.64 -44.11
CA GLN A 73 20.40 -8.73 -43.85
C GLN A 73 19.40 -8.75 -45.02
N SER A 74 18.12 -9.01 -44.74
CA SER A 74 17.01 -8.69 -45.65
C SER A 74 16.47 -7.30 -45.34
N GLN A 75 16.60 -6.37 -46.29
CA GLN A 75 15.93 -5.06 -46.27
C GLN A 75 14.49 -5.20 -46.77
N ILE A 76 13.52 -4.64 -46.05
CA ILE A 76 12.14 -4.49 -46.50
C ILE A 76 11.91 -3.02 -46.88
N HIS A 77 11.50 -2.77 -48.12
CA HIS A 77 11.07 -1.46 -48.61
C HIS A 77 9.55 -1.30 -48.38
N LEU A 78 9.14 -0.24 -47.69
CA LEU A 78 7.74 0.18 -47.57
C LEU A 78 7.43 1.32 -48.55
N SER A 79 6.40 1.14 -49.39
CA SER A 79 5.85 2.16 -50.29
C SER A 79 4.58 2.76 -49.69
N LEU A 80 4.53 4.08 -49.57
CA LEU A 80 3.39 4.83 -49.04
C LEU A 80 2.33 5.07 -50.14
N LYS A 81 1.05 4.87 -49.83
CA LYS A 81 -0.08 5.45 -50.58
C LYS A 81 -1.11 6.04 -49.60
N PRO A 82 -1.67 7.23 -49.89
CA PRO A 82 -2.68 7.85 -49.02
C PRO A 82 -4.07 7.23 -49.22
N THR A 83 -4.77 6.94 -48.11
CA THR A 83 -6.17 6.49 -48.10
C THR A 83 -7.09 7.61 -47.61
N LYS A 84 -8.30 7.70 -48.19
CA LYS A 84 -9.30 8.73 -47.92
C LYS A 84 -10.33 8.23 -46.90
N VAL A 85 -10.55 8.97 -45.81
CA VAL A 85 -11.57 8.64 -44.79
C VAL A 85 -12.56 9.79 -44.67
N THR A 86 -13.86 9.49 -44.65
CA THR A 86 -14.94 10.47 -44.45
C THR A 86 -15.71 10.14 -43.17
N SER A 87 -15.93 11.15 -42.30
CA SER A 87 -16.81 11.05 -41.13
C SER A 87 -18.02 11.96 -41.30
N LYS A 88 -19.22 11.50 -40.95
CA LYS A 88 -20.44 12.31 -40.90
C LYS A 88 -20.81 12.64 -39.45
N ARG A 89 -20.80 13.93 -39.10
CA ARG A 89 -21.57 14.50 -37.98
C ARG A 89 -22.35 15.71 -38.50
N GLU A 90 -23.63 15.78 -38.14
CA GLU A 90 -24.51 16.95 -38.31
C GLU A 90 -24.45 17.67 -39.66
N GLY A 91 -24.78 16.95 -40.74
CA GLY A 91 -25.22 17.59 -41.99
C GLY A 91 -24.18 18.41 -42.77
N LYS A 92 -22.89 18.33 -42.45
CA LYS A 92 -21.80 18.85 -43.30
C LYS A 92 -20.76 17.77 -43.57
N GLU A 93 -20.37 17.63 -44.84
CA GLU A 93 -19.27 16.76 -45.27
C GLU A 93 -17.97 17.56 -45.25
N ASP A 94 -17.08 17.26 -44.30
CA ASP A 94 -15.69 17.73 -44.32
C ASP A 94 -14.78 16.60 -44.82
N VAL A 95 -13.98 16.90 -45.85
CA VAL A 95 -13.01 15.97 -46.45
C VAL A 95 -11.61 16.33 -45.95
N GLY A 96 -11.09 15.58 -44.98
CA GLY A 96 -9.70 15.66 -44.53
C GLY A 96 -8.83 14.58 -45.17
N TYR A 97 -7.57 14.91 -45.49
CA TYR A 97 -6.55 13.94 -45.87
C TYR A 97 -5.67 13.67 -44.65
N PHE A 98 -5.63 12.42 -44.17
CA PHE A 98 -4.68 11.95 -43.16
C PHE A 98 -3.80 10.87 -43.77
N SER A 99 -2.50 10.88 -43.44
CA SER A 99 -1.57 9.80 -43.75
C SER A 99 -1.74 8.67 -42.73
N GLY A 100 -2.72 7.79 -42.95
CA GLY A 100 -2.86 6.53 -42.22
C GLY A 100 -2.13 5.39 -42.92
N PHE A 101 -1.52 4.47 -42.15
CA PHE A 101 -0.92 3.25 -42.67
C PHE A 101 -1.99 2.16 -42.78
N GLU A 102 -2.18 1.60 -43.97
CA GLU A 102 -3.09 0.48 -44.21
C GLU A 102 -2.32 -0.63 -44.95
N ALA A 103 -2.20 -1.80 -44.34
CA ALA A 103 -1.63 -2.98 -44.97
C ALA A 103 -2.78 -3.88 -45.45
N THR A 104 -2.98 -3.97 -46.76
CA THR A 104 -3.91 -4.93 -47.38
C THR A 104 -3.13 -5.97 -48.17
N LEU A 105 -3.38 -7.25 -47.89
CA LEU A 105 -2.90 -8.39 -48.69
C LEU A 105 -4.03 -8.83 -49.63
N SER A 106 -3.76 -8.83 -50.94
CA SER A 106 -4.66 -9.41 -51.96
C SER A 106 -4.29 -10.87 -52.23
N PRO A 107 -5.26 -11.80 -52.37
CA PRO A 107 -4.99 -13.22 -52.55
C PRO A 107 -4.83 -13.58 -54.03
N THR A 108 -3.77 -14.31 -54.38
CA THR A 108 -3.80 -15.23 -55.54
C THR A 108 -2.70 -16.30 -55.44
N GLU A 109 -3.18 -17.53 -55.33
CA GLU A 109 -2.64 -18.80 -55.84
C GLU A 109 -1.22 -19.24 -55.42
N LEU A 110 -1.17 -20.23 -54.51
CA LEU A 110 -0.59 -21.55 -54.79
C LEU A 110 -0.87 -22.57 -53.64
N SER A 111 -1.59 -23.62 -54.03
CA SER A 111 -1.71 -25.00 -53.54
C SER A 111 -1.31 -25.40 -52.09
N GLU A 112 -2.30 -25.98 -51.42
CA GLU A 112 -2.29 -27.03 -50.39
C GLU A 112 -0.95 -27.70 -50.09
N GLU A 113 -0.43 -27.48 -48.88
CA GLU A 113 -0.20 -28.53 -47.87
C GLU A 113 0.21 -27.89 -46.52
N GLY A 114 -0.57 -28.18 -45.49
CA GLY A 114 -0.07 -28.39 -44.12
C GLY A 114 0.64 -27.23 -43.38
N GLY A 115 -0.17 -26.33 -42.82
CA GLY A 115 0.04 -25.82 -41.45
C GLY A 115 1.07 -24.71 -41.25
N GLU A 116 0.61 -23.47 -41.16
CA GLU A 116 1.27 -22.43 -40.38
C GLU A 116 0.31 -21.28 -40.04
N GLY A 117 0.55 -20.64 -38.89
CA GLY A 117 -0.06 -19.39 -38.45
C GLY A 117 0.91 -18.64 -37.53
N GLY A 118 2.20 -18.69 -37.84
CA GLY A 118 3.24 -17.85 -37.28
C GLY A 118 3.26 -16.51 -38.01
N GLY A 119 2.69 -15.49 -37.39
CA GLY A 119 2.62 -14.13 -37.95
C GLY A 119 2.47 -13.07 -36.87
N PHE A 120 3.04 -13.32 -35.68
CA PHE A 120 3.23 -12.33 -34.61
C PHE A 120 4.52 -12.59 -33.82
N VAL A 121 5.36 -13.52 -34.29
CA VAL A 121 6.51 -14.07 -33.56
C VAL A 121 7.77 -13.90 -34.40
N ALA A 122 8.26 -12.68 -34.45
CA ALA A 122 9.63 -12.38 -34.90
C ALA A 122 10.15 -11.14 -34.16
N LEU A 123 10.03 -11.13 -32.84
CA LEU A 123 10.69 -10.15 -31.95
C LEU A 123 10.97 -10.68 -30.53
N PHE A 124 10.60 -11.93 -30.22
CA PHE A 124 10.83 -12.55 -28.91
C PHE A 124 11.34 -13.99 -29.06
N SER A 125 12.54 -14.16 -29.59
CA SER A 125 13.31 -15.40 -29.42
C SER A 125 14.76 -15.20 -29.78
N GLN A 126 15.55 -14.76 -28.81
CA GLN A 126 16.93 -15.17 -28.54
C GLN A 126 17.42 -14.36 -27.34
N TRP A 127 18.20 -15.01 -26.48
CA TRP A 127 18.80 -14.50 -25.23
C TRP A 127 17.88 -14.57 -24.00
N GLY A 128 18.24 -15.48 -23.09
CA GLY A 128 17.50 -15.76 -21.86
C GLY A 128 17.39 -14.59 -20.89
N LEU A 129 16.43 -14.74 -19.96
CA LEU A 129 15.96 -13.79 -18.94
C LEU A 129 15.15 -12.63 -19.55
N HIS A 130 13.83 -12.84 -19.68
CA HIS A 130 12.88 -11.78 -20.02
C HIS A 130 12.02 -11.44 -18.80
N TRP A 131 12.05 -10.17 -18.40
CA TRP A 131 11.24 -9.56 -17.35
C TRP A 131 10.18 -8.67 -18.02
N VAL A 132 8.93 -8.74 -17.56
CA VAL A 132 7.81 -7.87 -17.95
C VAL A 132 7.13 -7.50 -16.64
N GLU A 133 7.11 -6.21 -16.32
CA GLU A 133 6.49 -5.65 -15.11
C GLU A 133 5.12 -5.07 -15.49
N TRP A 134 4.06 -5.33 -14.72
CA TRP A 134 2.66 -5.07 -15.08
C TRP A 134 1.97 -4.19 -14.05
N VAL A 135 1.28 -3.10 -14.44
CA VAL A 135 0.64 -2.23 -13.44
C VAL A 135 -0.62 -1.42 -13.80
N HIS A 136 -1.70 -1.80 -13.13
CA HIS A 136 -2.79 -0.97 -12.62
C HIS A 136 -3.53 -1.76 -11.51
N GLY A 137 -4.33 -1.11 -10.69
CA GLY A 137 -5.01 -1.75 -9.55
C GLY A 137 -4.42 -1.38 -8.19
N CYS A 138 -5.16 -0.54 -7.48
CA CYS A 138 -5.03 -0.37 -6.04
C CYS A 138 -6.25 -1.01 -5.36
N ARG A 139 -6.03 -2.17 -4.73
CA ARG A 139 -7.01 -2.99 -3.99
C ARG A 139 -8.35 -3.23 -4.69
N LEU A 140 -8.40 -4.39 -5.35
CA LEU A 140 -9.63 -5.19 -5.56
C LEU A 140 -10.74 -4.55 -6.41
N SER A 141 -10.47 -3.60 -7.31
CA SER A 141 -11.15 -3.70 -8.61
C SER A 141 -10.60 -5.00 -9.23
N GLN A 142 -11.39 -6.09 -9.23
CA GLN A 142 -11.04 -7.30 -9.99
C GLN A 142 -11.29 -6.99 -11.44
N ILE A 143 -10.37 -6.24 -12.00
CA ILE A 143 -10.38 -6.01 -13.40
C ILE A 143 -9.69 -7.24 -14.00
N ASN A 144 -10.48 -8.11 -14.63
CA ASN A 144 -9.90 -9.02 -15.61
C ASN A 144 -9.33 -8.12 -16.70
N TRP A 145 -8.02 -8.14 -16.89
CA TRP A 145 -7.43 -7.43 -18.04
C TRP A 145 -7.19 -8.41 -19.16
N LYS A 146 -7.39 -7.92 -20.39
CA LYS A 146 -7.14 -8.74 -21.58
C LYS A 146 -5.68 -9.12 -21.67
N ILE A 147 -4.75 -8.21 -21.36
CA ILE A 147 -3.32 -8.46 -21.54
C ILE A 147 -2.77 -9.56 -20.60
N PRO A 148 -2.95 -9.51 -19.27
CA PRO A 148 -2.54 -10.59 -18.37
C PRO A 148 -3.17 -11.92 -18.67
N THR A 149 -4.44 -11.91 -19.09
CA THR A 149 -5.16 -13.11 -19.47
C THR A 149 -4.51 -13.73 -20.70
N ALA A 150 -4.23 -12.92 -21.73
CA ALA A 150 -3.55 -13.37 -22.93
C ALA A 150 -2.12 -13.90 -22.65
N LEU A 151 -1.38 -13.29 -21.70
CA LEU A 151 -0.08 -13.80 -21.27
C LEU A 151 -0.20 -15.17 -20.58
N ALA A 152 -1.20 -15.35 -19.71
CA ALA A 152 -1.46 -16.64 -19.08
C ALA A 152 -1.89 -17.70 -20.11
N ASP A 153 -2.77 -17.35 -21.05
CA ASP A 153 -3.20 -18.22 -22.15
C ASP A 153 -2.00 -18.65 -23.01
N HIS A 154 -1.07 -17.73 -23.29
CA HIS A 154 0.15 -18.02 -24.02
C HIS A 154 1.04 -19.02 -23.27
N VAL A 155 1.24 -18.82 -21.96
CA VAL A 155 2.02 -19.75 -21.13
C VAL A 155 1.41 -21.13 -21.11
N GLU A 156 0.08 -21.22 -20.97
CA GLU A 156 -0.64 -22.50 -20.98
C GLU A 156 -0.54 -23.20 -22.34
N LYS A 157 -0.88 -22.50 -23.42
CA LYS A 157 -0.88 -23.05 -24.79
C LYS A 157 0.49 -23.56 -25.22
N ASN A 158 1.56 -22.92 -24.76
CA ASN A 158 2.93 -23.24 -25.16
C ASN A 158 3.73 -23.99 -24.08
N SER A 159 3.09 -24.41 -22.97
CA SER A 159 3.74 -25.15 -21.88
C SER A 159 4.96 -24.44 -21.27
N LEU A 160 4.86 -23.13 -21.05
CA LEU A 160 5.95 -22.26 -20.56
C LEU A 160 5.92 -22.02 -19.04
N GLN A 161 5.19 -22.83 -18.27
CA GLN A 161 5.04 -22.64 -16.82
C GLN A 161 6.41 -22.64 -16.13
N GLY A 162 6.67 -21.61 -15.33
CA GLY A 162 7.95 -21.41 -14.66
C GLY A 162 9.12 -21.00 -15.56
N GLN A 163 8.94 -20.94 -16.88
CA GLN A 163 9.94 -20.47 -17.83
C GLN A 163 9.76 -18.98 -18.12
N LEU A 164 8.52 -18.52 -18.23
CA LEU A 164 8.18 -17.12 -18.44
C LEU A 164 7.74 -16.50 -17.10
N LYS A 165 8.69 -15.84 -16.44
CA LYS A 165 8.55 -15.29 -15.10
C LYS A 165 8.77 -13.79 -15.03
N TYR A 166 8.08 -13.15 -14.10
CA TYR A 166 7.98 -11.70 -14.03
C TYR A 166 8.18 -11.16 -12.62
N ASN A 167 8.86 -10.03 -12.51
CA ASN A 167 8.72 -9.17 -11.34
C ASN A 167 7.42 -8.40 -11.51
N LEU A 168 6.57 -8.42 -10.50
CA LEU A 168 5.24 -7.83 -10.54
C LEU A 168 5.13 -6.71 -9.52
N PHE A 169 5.21 -5.48 -10.00
CA PHE A 169 5.07 -4.26 -9.23
C PHE A 169 3.71 -3.67 -9.52
N VAL A 170 2.86 -3.50 -8.51
CA VAL A 170 1.51 -2.95 -8.69
C VAL A 170 1.23 -1.86 -7.65
N GLY A 171 0.09 -1.18 -7.72
CA GLY A 171 -0.28 -0.19 -6.70
C GLY A 171 -0.48 -0.83 -5.32
N ALA A 172 -1.46 -1.75 -5.22
CA ALA A 172 -1.69 -2.57 -4.04
C ALA A 172 -2.06 -4.00 -4.46
N SER A 173 -3.26 -4.53 -4.15
CA SER A 173 -3.72 -5.80 -4.73
C SER A 173 -4.48 -5.59 -6.04
N SER A 174 -4.29 -6.49 -7.00
CA SER A 174 -5.05 -6.51 -8.26
C SER A 174 -6.15 -7.59 -8.22
N GLY A 175 -6.76 -7.91 -9.36
CA GLY A 175 -7.78 -8.95 -9.48
C GLY A 175 -7.27 -10.32 -9.03
N ALA A 176 -7.86 -10.84 -7.95
CA ALA A 176 -7.43 -12.09 -7.34
C ALA A 176 -7.42 -13.26 -8.33
N GLU A 177 -8.33 -13.32 -9.30
CA GLU A 177 -8.35 -14.40 -10.28
C GLU A 177 -7.14 -14.36 -11.22
N THR A 178 -6.79 -13.18 -11.72
CA THR A 178 -5.61 -12.97 -12.58
C THR A 178 -4.32 -13.35 -11.84
N GLU A 179 -4.09 -12.80 -10.64
CA GLU A 179 -2.88 -13.10 -9.87
C GLU A 179 -2.83 -14.56 -9.39
N ASN A 180 -3.96 -15.15 -9.01
CA ASN A 180 -4.01 -16.56 -8.65
C ASN A 180 -3.66 -17.45 -9.85
N ARG A 181 -4.15 -17.12 -11.04
CA ARG A 181 -3.81 -17.87 -12.26
C ARG A 181 -2.31 -17.77 -12.56
N TRP A 182 -1.74 -16.57 -12.50
CA TRP A 182 -0.30 -16.37 -12.71
C TRP A 182 0.55 -17.11 -11.66
N ALA A 183 0.11 -17.12 -10.40
CA ALA A 183 0.77 -17.90 -9.34
C ALA A 183 0.70 -19.41 -9.62
N ARG A 184 -0.46 -19.95 -10.05
CA ARG A 184 -0.61 -21.37 -10.45
C ARG A 184 0.31 -21.75 -11.61
N LEU A 185 0.50 -20.84 -12.56
CA LEU A 185 1.38 -21.01 -13.72
C LEU A 185 2.86 -20.72 -13.42
N ASN A 186 3.21 -20.38 -12.17
CA ASN A 186 4.55 -20.02 -11.74
C ASN A 186 5.15 -18.88 -12.59
N MET A 187 4.34 -17.87 -12.91
CA MET A 187 4.73 -16.72 -13.72
C MET A 187 5.27 -15.54 -12.90
N ILE A 188 5.22 -15.61 -11.56
CA ILE A 188 5.61 -14.51 -10.68
C ILE A 188 6.91 -14.88 -9.97
N GLU A 189 7.99 -14.16 -10.25
CA GLU A 189 9.27 -14.31 -9.54
C GLU A 189 9.33 -13.41 -8.31
N ARG A 190 8.85 -12.17 -8.44
CA ARG A 190 8.77 -11.19 -7.35
C ARG A 190 7.43 -10.48 -7.38
N ARG A 191 6.89 -10.12 -6.21
CA ARG A 191 5.64 -9.37 -6.07
C ARG A 191 5.79 -8.26 -5.02
N SER A 192 5.23 -7.09 -5.27
CA SER A 192 5.15 -5.97 -4.31
C SER A 192 4.06 -4.96 -4.71
N PRO A 193 3.51 -4.13 -3.79
CA PRO A 193 3.78 -4.07 -2.34
C PRO A 193 2.69 -4.70 -1.45
N HIS A 194 1.62 -5.19 -2.04
CA HIS A 194 0.50 -5.79 -1.31
C HIS A 194 -0.21 -6.79 -2.23
N GLN A 195 -0.74 -7.89 -1.73
CA GLN A 195 -1.50 -8.85 -2.56
C GLN A 195 -2.77 -9.32 -1.86
N VAL A 196 -3.72 -9.83 -2.64
CA VAL A 196 -4.88 -10.55 -2.11
C VAL A 196 -5.18 -11.70 -3.07
N GLY A 197 -5.02 -12.93 -2.59
CA GLY A 197 -5.41 -14.11 -3.35
C GLY A 197 -4.87 -15.38 -2.73
N LYS A 198 -5.64 -16.46 -2.79
CA LYS A 198 -5.28 -17.72 -2.14
C LYS A 198 -4.03 -18.36 -2.72
N GLU A 199 -3.91 -18.39 -4.05
CA GLU A 199 -2.79 -19.05 -4.72
C GLU A 199 -1.53 -18.19 -4.70
N ILE A 200 -1.66 -16.86 -4.81
CA ILE A 200 -0.51 -15.96 -4.64
C ILE A 200 0.00 -15.96 -3.20
N ALA A 201 -0.87 -15.89 -2.19
CA ALA A 201 -0.46 -16.01 -0.79
C ALA A 201 0.19 -17.38 -0.51
N LYS A 202 -0.32 -18.47 -1.12
CA LYS A 202 0.31 -19.80 -1.02
C LYS A 202 1.70 -19.81 -1.66
N GLY A 203 1.86 -19.21 -2.84
CA GLY A 203 3.13 -19.09 -3.55
C GLY A 203 4.17 -18.26 -2.78
N ILE A 204 3.73 -17.26 -2.01
CA ILE A 204 4.61 -16.49 -1.12
C ILE A 204 5.04 -17.35 0.07
N ASN A 205 4.06 -17.93 0.78
CA ASN A 205 4.32 -18.65 2.02
C ASN A 205 5.05 -19.99 1.83
N ASN A 206 5.07 -20.55 0.62
CA ASN A 206 5.87 -21.73 0.30
C ASN A 206 7.23 -21.41 -0.34
N GLY A 207 7.57 -20.13 -0.50
CA GLY A 207 8.85 -19.67 -1.05
C GLY A 207 8.96 -19.66 -2.57
N ASN A 208 7.87 -19.89 -3.32
CA ASN A 208 7.89 -19.86 -4.78
C ASN A 208 7.89 -18.44 -5.36
N ILE A 209 7.39 -17.45 -4.61
CA ILE A 209 7.27 -16.06 -5.01
C ILE A 209 8.02 -15.19 -3.99
N ASN A 210 9.00 -14.41 -4.45
CA ASN A 210 9.67 -13.43 -3.61
C ASN A 210 8.73 -12.25 -3.35
N PHE A 211 8.27 -12.06 -2.11
CA PHE A 211 7.39 -10.95 -1.76
C PHE A 211 8.07 -10.01 -0.79
N PHE A 212 7.90 -8.72 -1.04
CA PHE A 212 8.10 -7.71 -0.01
C PHE A 212 6.89 -6.79 -0.04
N ASP A 213 6.35 -6.53 1.14
CA ASP A 213 5.41 -5.46 1.35
C ASP A 213 6.12 -4.19 1.78
N LYS A 214 5.46 -3.06 1.52
CA LYS A 214 5.97 -1.72 1.80
C LYS A 214 4.78 -0.84 2.17
N HIS A 215 5.04 0.17 2.99
CA HIS A 215 4.21 1.37 3.06
C HIS A 215 3.79 1.82 1.67
N LEU A 216 2.49 1.90 1.42
CA LEU A 216 1.98 2.20 0.08
C LEU A 216 2.36 3.59 -0.39
N SER A 217 2.52 4.54 0.53
CA SER A 217 3.03 5.88 0.23
C SER A 217 4.48 5.88 -0.28
N MET A 218 5.30 4.93 0.19
CA MET A 218 6.73 4.86 -0.09
C MET A 218 7.07 3.97 -1.28
N PHE A 219 6.27 2.95 -1.55
CA PHE A 219 6.51 2.03 -2.66
C PHE A 219 6.79 2.74 -4.00
N PRO A 220 5.92 3.64 -4.51
CA PRO A 220 6.18 4.33 -5.78
C PRO A 220 7.40 5.26 -5.70
N VAL A 221 7.68 5.85 -4.54
CA VAL A 221 8.84 6.74 -4.34
C VAL A 221 10.16 5.97 -4.39
N ASP A 222 10.23 4.83 -3.71
CA ASP A 222 11.41 3.96 -3.68
C ASP A 222 11.72 3.40 -5.09
N LEU A 223 10.66 3.15 -5.88
CA LEU A 223 10.82 2.84 -7.30
C LEU A 223 11.47 4.00 -8.06
N MET A 224 11.00 5.24 -7.87
CA MET A 224 11.58 6.43 -8.51
C MET A 224 13.04 6.67 -8.09
N TYR A 225 13.45 6.22 -6.91
CA TYR A 225 14.86 6.21 -6.47
C TYR A 225 15.71 5.12 -7.14
N GLY A 226 15.08 4.20 -7.87
CA GLY A 226 15.73 3.11 -8.55
C GLY A 226 15.99 1.89 -7.66
N PHE A 227 15.44 1.80 -6.45
CA PHE A 227 15.75 0.70 -5.54
C PHE A 227 15.28 -0.66 -6.06
N TYR A 228 14.21 -0.68 -6.85
CA TYR A 228 13.68 -1.91 -7.44
C TYR A 228 14.23 -2.22 -8.83
N THR A 229 14.93 -1.26 -9.43
CA THR A 229 15.53 -1.37 -10.77
C THR A 229 17.06 -1.23 -10.73
N LEU A 230 17.66 -1.25 -9.53
CA LEU A 230 19.09 -0.98 -9.29
C LEU A 230 20.02 -1.88 -10.12
N ASN A 231 19.61 -3.12 -10.35
CA ASN A 231 20.41 -4.11 -11.08
C ASN A 231 20.17 -4.06 -12.60
N LYS A 232 19.35 -3.14 -13.10
CA LYS A 232 19.02 -3.00 -14.51
C LYS A 232 19.91 -1.94 -15.17
N PRO A 233 20.41 -2.15 -16.41
CA PRO A 233 21.32 -1.23 -17.07
C PRO A 233 20.81 0.22 -17.15
N ASN A 234 19.50 0.38 -17.38
CA ASN A 234 18.87 1.69 -17.57
C ASN A 234 18.16 2.20 -16.30
N ASN A 235 18.13 1.42 -15.22
CA ASN A 235 17.37 1.73 -14.00
C ASN A 235 15.89 2.08 -14.30
N LYS A 236 15.26 1.30 -15.19
CA LYS A 236 13.88 1.49 -15.69
C LYS A 236 13.11 0.17 -15.67
N LEU A 237 11.78 0.27 -15.63
CA LEU A 237 10.85 -0.84 -15.82
C LEU A 237 10.78 -1.18 -17.31
N ASP A 238 10.74 -2.47 -17.66
CA ASP A 238 10.76 -2.88 -19.08
C ASP A 238 9.48 -2.46 -19.80
N VAL A 239 8.35 -2.66 -19.11
CA VAL A 239 7.00 -2.38 -19.59
C VAL A 239 6.18 -1.87 -18.41
N THR A 240 5.18 -1.04 -18.69
CA THR A 240 4.06 -0.77 -17.79
C THR A 240 2.77 -0.94 -18.57
N ILE A 241 1.81 -1.65 -17.99
CA ILE A 241 0.51 -1.93 -18.59
C ILE A 241 -0.52 -1.24 -17.73
N VAL A 242 -1.14 -0.17 -18.23
CA VAL A 242 -2.05 0.69 -17.46
C VAL A 242 -3.45 0.65 -18.04
N GLU A 243 -4.47 0.51 -17.18
CA GLU A 243 -5.86 0.66 -17.61
C GLU A 243 -6.25 2.15 -17.68
N ALA A 244 -6.99 2.50 -18.72
CA ALA A 244 -7.56 3.83 -18.93
C ALA A 244 -9.07 3.74 -19.17
N SER A 245 -9.86 4.67 -18.63
CA SER A 245 -11.24 4.86 -19.05
C SER A 245 -11.34 5.68 -20.34
N ALA A 246 -10.33 6.52 -20.61
CA ALA A 246 -10.23 7.36 -21.80
C ALA A 246 -8.79 7.81 -22.05
N ILE A 247 -8.52 8.29 -23.27
CA ILE A 247 -7.30 8.98 -23.64
C ILE A 247 -7.70 10.38 -24.13
N THR A 248 -7.08 11.44 -23.61
CA THR A 248 -7.36 12.83 -23.98
C THR A 248 -6.81 13.15 -25.39
N GLU A 249 -7.27 14.24 -26.00
CA GLU A 249 -6.83 14.64 -27.34
C GLU A 249 -5.32 14.93 -27.44
N ASP A 250 -4.69 15.33 -26.33
CA ASP A 250 -3.24 15.54 -26.22
C ASP A 250 -2.47 14.27 -25.79
N GLY A 251 -3.15 13.12 -25.69
CA GLY A 251 -2.56 11.81 -25.44
C GLY A 251 -2.45 11.42 -23.96
N GLY A 252 -2.95 12.24 -23.04
CA GLY A 252 -3.01 11.94 -21.62
C GLY A 252 -3.91 10.75 -21.28
N ILE A 253 -3.55 10.00 -20.24
CA ILE A 253 -4.31 8.82 -19.80
C ILE A 253 -5.27 9.23 -18.68
N ILE A 254 -6.58 9.00 -18.89
CA ILE A 254 -7.59 9.08 -17.83
C ILE A 254 -7.67 7.71 -17.16
N PRO A 255 -7.24 7.54 -15.89
CA PRO A 255 -7.31 6.26 -15.21
C PRO A 255 -8.76 5.78 -15.01
N GLY A 256 -8.94 4.49 -14.71
CA GLY A 256 -10.24 3.97 -14.29
C GLY A 256 -10.58 4.29 -12.84
N ALA A 257 -11.17 3.30 -12.15
CA ALA A 257 -11.59 3.37 -10.75
C ALA A 257 -10.42 3.48 -9.73
N SER A 258 -9.16 3.53 -10.18
CA SER A 258 -8.00 3.70 -9.31
C SER A 258 -6.90 4.53 -9.96
N VAL A 259 -6.03 5.13 -9.13
CA VAL A 259 -4.76 5.70 -9.60
C VAL A 259 -3.59 4.81 -9.19
N GLY A 260 -3.52 4.43 -7.92
CA GLY A 260 -2.43 3.62 -7.38
C GLY A 260 -1.06 4.28 -7.56
N ALA A 261 -0.08 3.50 -8.02
CA ALA A 261 1.27 3.95 -8.34
C ALA A 261 1.44 4.32 -9.84
N SER A 262 0.36 4.35 -10.62
CA SER A 262 0.43 4.46 -12.10
C SER A 262 1.28 5.64 -12.60
N PRO A 263 1.22 6.85 -11.98
CA PRO A 263 2.07 7.97 -12.40
C PRO A 263 3.57 7.65 -12.35
N GLU A 264 4.06 7.08 -11.25
CA GLU A 264 5.48 6.74 -11.08
C GLU A 264 5.92 5.59 -11.97
N LEU A 265 5.02 4.64 -12.21
CA LEU A 265 5.31 3.49 -13.06
C LEU A 265 5.44 3.90 -14.53
N ILE A 266 4.55 4.78 -14.99
CA ILE A 266 4.66 5.40 -16.32
C ILE A 266 5.94 6.23 -16.43
N GLN A 267 6.35 6.97 -15.39
CA GLN A 267 7.65 7.67 -15.39
C GLN A 267 8.86 6.73 -15.50
N MET A 268 8.75 5.55 -14.90
CA MET A 268 9.83 4.56 -14.84
C MET A 268 9.81 3.56 -15.98
N ALA A 269 8.78 3.54 -16.82
CA ALA A 269 8.67 2.62 -17.93
C ALA A 269 9.52 3.02 -19.15
N ASP A 270 10.13 2.01 -19.77
CA ASP A 270 10.69 2.09 -21.12
C ASP A 270 9.60 1.94 -22.18
N LYS A 271 8.62 1.06 -21.95
CA LYS A 271 7.47 0.83 -22.84
C LYS A 271 6.16 0.89 -22.08
N ILE A 272 5.13 1.43 -22.71
CA ILE A 272 3.80 1.59 -22.12
C ILE A 272 2.78 0.89 -23.02
N ILE A 273 1.94 0.07 -22.42
CA ILE A 273 0.74 -0.47 -23.06
C ILE A 273 -0.46 0.08 -22.32
N ILE A 274 -1.40 0.66 -23.07
CA ILE A 274 -2.62 1.23 -22.52
C ILE A 274 -3.77 0.26 -22.81
N GLU A 275 -4.45 -0.21 -21.79
CA GLU A 275 -5.69 -0.97 -21.94
C GLU A 275 -6.88 -0.02 -21.73
N VAL A 276 -7.60 0.34 -22.80
CA VAL A 276 -8.74 1.25 -22.73
C VAL A 276 -10.01 0.44 -22.49
N ASN A 277 -10.61 0.59 -21.32
CA ASN A 277 -11.80 -0.15 -20.91
C ASN A 277 -13.08 0.62 -21.24
N THR A 278 -13.83 0.12 -22.22
CA THR A 278 -15.07 0.73 -22.72
C THR A 278 -16.33 0.24 -21.99
N ALA A 279 -16.19 -0.65 -21.00
CA ALA A 279 -17.32 -1.13 -20.20
C ALA A 279 -17.76 -0.16 -19.09
N ALA A 280 -16.95 0.85 -18.77
CA ALA A 280 -17.23 1.88 -17.76
C ALA A 280 -17.34 3.27 -18.41
N PRO A 281 -18.03 4.24 -17.78
CA PRO A 281 -18.00 5.63 -18.25
C PRO A 281 -16.58 6.20 -18.16
N SER A 282 -16.33 7.30 -18.87
CA SER A 282 -15.08 8.05 -18.68
C SER A 282 -15.02 8.60 -17.24
N PHE A 283 -13.91 8.36 -16.56
CA PHE A 283 -13.63 8.91 -15.24
C PHE A 283 -12.99 10.31 -15.31
N GLU A 284 -13.05 10.97 -16.47
CA GLU A 284 -12.47 12.29 -16.65
C GLU A 284 -13.00 13.28 -15.61
N GLY A 285 -12.07 14.00 -14.97
CA GLY A 285 -12.36 14.94 -13.89
C GLY A 285 -12.36 14.33 -12.48
N LEU A 286 -12.37 13.00 -12.31
CA LEU A 286 -12.30 12.38 -10.98
C LEU A 286 -10.90 12.35 -10.39
N HIS A 287 -9.85 12.44 -11.20
CA HIS A 287 -8.48 12.29 -10.72
C HIS A 287 -7.78 13.64 -10.47
N ASP A 288 -6.84 13.63 -9.53
CA ASP A 288 -5.86 14.71 -9.32
C ASP A 288 -4.46 14.09 -9.28
N ILE A 289 -3.78 14.18 -10.42
CA ILE A 289 -2.52 13.50 -10.70
C ILE A 289 -1.35 14.43 -10.47
N THR A 290 -0.48 14.04 -9.55
CA THR A 290 0.84 14.65 -9.40
C THR A 290 1.91 13.68 -9.86
N MET A 291 2.81 14.14 -10.71
CA MET A 291 4.01 13.40 -11.08
C MET A 291 5.06 13.54 -9.96
N THR A 292 5.93 12.54 -9.80
CA THR A 292 6.87 12.52 -8.67
C THR A 292 8.19 13.22 -8.96
N ASP A 293 8.48 14.24 -8.14
CA ASP A 293 9.77 14.92 -8.06
C ASP A 293 10.73 14.22 -7.08
N LEU A 294 12.03 14.23 -7.41
CA LEU A 294 13.08 13.64 -6.59
C LEU A 294 13.70 14.65 -5.60
N PRO A 295 14.16 14.20 -4.42
CA PRO A 295 15.01 15.00 -3.56
C PRO A 295 16.32 15.38 -4.28
N PRO A 296 16.98 16.49 -3.90
CA PRO A 296 16.73 17.30 -2.71
C PRO A 296 15.76 18.48 -2.91
N ARG A 297 15.02 18.54 -4.03
CA ARG A 297 14.13 19.68 -4.36
C ARG A 297 12.67 19.29 -4.58
N ARG A 298 12.23 18.20 -3.94
CA ARG A 298 10.81 17.81 -3.93
C ARG A 298 9.98 18.96 -3.33
N LYS A 299 8.92 19.34 -4.04
CA LYS A 299 8.02 20.42 -3.61
C LYS A 299 7.03 19.91 -2.55
N PRO A 300 6.59 20.77 -1.62
CA PRO A 300 5.54 20.40 -0.68
C PRO A 300 4.21 20.20 -1.40
N TYR A 301 3.37 19.30 -0.90
CA TYR A 301 2.00 19.16 -1.39
C TYR A 301 1.13 20.28 -0.81
N LEU A 302 0.54 21.12 -1.67
CA LEU A 302 -0.29 22.26 -1.25
C LEU A 302 -1.75 21.85 -0.97
N ILE A 303 -1.92 20.80 -0.18
CA ILE A 303 -3.24 20.26 0.22
C ILE A 303 -3.50 20.68 1.66
N MET A 304 -4.60 21.37 1.88
CA MET A 304 -5.12 21.87 3.16
C MET A 304 -6.52 21.35 3.47
N SER A 305 -7.23 20.84 2.46
CA SER A 305 -8.55 20.21 2.56
C SER A 305 -8.66 19.01 1.61
N PRO A 306 -9.54 18.02 1.87
CA PRO A 306 -9.71 16.86 0.99
C PRO A 306 -10.01 17.20 -0.47
N GLU A 307 -10.79 18.26 -0.71
CA GLU A 307 -11.21 18.70 -2.04
C GLU A 307 -10.13 19.44 -2.86
N ASP A 308 -9.00 19.84 -2.26
CA ASP A 308 -7.98 20.67 -2.93
C ASP A 308 -7.29 19.95 -4.10
N ARG A 309 -7.45 20.42 -5.34
CA ARG A 309 -6.71 19.88 -6.49
C ARG A 309 -5.38 20.59 -6.67
N ILE A 310 -4.30 19.83 -6.87
CA ILE A 310 -2.93 20.34 -6.99
C ILE A 310 -2.19 19.84 -8.24
N GLY A 311 -2.80 18.94 -8.99
CA GLY A 311 -2.23 18.25 -10.14
C GLY A 311 -3.05 18.43 -11.41
N THR A 312 -2.97 17.43 -12.29
CA THR A 312 -3.69 17.36 -13.57
C THR A 312 -4.81 16.32 -13.52
N PRO A 313 -5.88 16.45 -14.33
CA PRO A 313 -6.98 15.47 -14.33
C PRO A 313 -6.65 14.15 -15.03
N HIS A 314 -5.48 14.05 -15.66
CA HIS A 314 -4.98 12.87 -16.39
C HIS A 314 -3.49 12.66 -16.09
N ILE A 315 -2.99 11.45 -16.36
CA ILE A 315 -1.57 11.14 -16.32
C ILE A 315 -0.93 11.59 -17.65
N PRO A 316 0.02 12.52 -17.65
CA PRO A 316 0.77 12.84 -18.86
C PRO A 316 1.66 11.66 -19.26
N VAL A 317 1.69 11.34 -20.55
CA VAL A 317 2.51 10.26 -21.10
C VAL A 317 3.27 10.74 -22.33
N ASP A 318 4.46 10.20 -22.54
CA ASP A 318 5.22 10.36 -23.77
C ASP A 318 4.68 9.37 -24.82
N PRO A 319 4.04 9.84 -25.92
CA PRO A 319 3.45 8.95 -26.92
C PRO A 319 4.47 8.03 -27.58
N GLU A 320 5.76 8.40 -27.65
CA GLU A 320 6.80 7.56 -28.23
C GLU A 320 7.07 6.29 -27.41
N LYS A 321 6.71 6.30 -26.13
CA LYS A 321 6.80 5.12 -25.25
C LYS A 321 5.59 4.20 -25.37
N VAL A 322 4.49 4.66 -25.95
CA VAL A 322 3.26 3.86 -26.08
C VAL A 322 3.42 2.90 -27.25
N VAL A 323 3.61 1.61 -26.94
CA VAL A 323 3.85 0.57 -27.94
C VAL A 323 2.59 -0.17 -28.38
N ALA A 324 1.51 -0.07 -27.59
CA ALA A 324 0.21 -0.65 -27.92
C ALA A 324 -0.92 0.04 -27.14
N ILE A 325 -2.09 0.10 -27.79
CA ILE A 325 -3.38 0.41 -27.16
C ILE A 325 -4.28 -0.80 -27.39
N VAL A 326 -4.87 -1.34 -26.33
CA VAL A 326 -5.71 -2.54 -26.35
C VAL A 326 -7.09 -2.16 -25.82
N GLU A 327 -8.14 -2.44 -26.59
CA GLU A 327 -9.51 -2.22 -26.13
C GLU A 327 -10.00 -3.39 -25.26
N SER A 328 -10.50 -3.08 -24.06
CA SER A 328 -11.17 -4.01 -23.15
C SER A 328 -12.61 -3.60 -22.86
N ASP A 329 -13.41 -4.58 -22.49
CA ASP A 329 -14.86 -4.46 -22.26
C ASP A 329 -15.28 -5.28 -21.03
N TYR A 330 -14.34 -5.43 -20.09
CA TYR A 330 -14.58 -6.18 -18.88
C TYR A 330 -15.10 -5.25 -17.78
N PRO A 331 -16.30 -5.50 -17.22
CA PRO A 331 -16.81 -4.67 -16.14
C PRO A 331 -15.93 -4.81 -14.90
N ASP A 332 -15.93 -3.77 -14.06
CA ASP A 332 -15.36 -3.88 -12.72
C ASP A 332 -16.04 -5.00 -11.96
N GLN A 333 -15.31 -6.07 -11.64
CA GLN A 333 -15.81 -7.14 -10.81
C GLN A 333 -15.17 -7.02 -9.45
N THR A 334 -15.93 -7.08 -8.36
CA THR A 334 -15.33 -7.24 -7.03
C THR A 334 -16.14 -8.25 -6.26
N GLN A 335 -15.54 -8.82 -5.22
CA GLN A 335 -16.29 -9.70 -4.33
C GLN A 335 -17.24 -8.86 -3.48
N PRO A 336 -18.49 -9.31 -3.26
CA PRO A 336 -19.42 -8.59 -2.42
C PRO A 336 -18.84 -8.40 -1.01
N ASN A 337 -19.23 -7.31 -0.36
CA ASN A 337 -18.84 -7.08 1.02
C ASN A 337 -19.52 -8.13 1.92
N ALA A 338 -18.80 -8.57 2.96
CA ALA A 338 -19.45 -9.31 4.03
C ALA A 338 -20.49 -8.40 4.71
N ALA A 339 -21.66 -8.96 4.98
CA ALA A 339 -22.71 -8.25 5.69
C ALA A 339 -22.30 -8.02 7.15
N GLU A 340 -22.75 -6.90 7.71
CA GLU A 340 -22.54 -6.56 9.12
C GLU A 340 -23.15 -7.64 10.04
N ASP A 341 -22.35 -8.09 11.00
CA ASP A 341 -22.78 -9.00 12.05
C ASP A 341 -22.90 -8.26 13.40
N ASP A 342 -23.40 -8.95 14.44
CA ASP A 342 -23.57 -8.35 15.77
C ASP A 342 -22.24 -7.87 16.37
N THR A 343 -21.14 -8.57 16.05
CA THR A 343 -19.80 -8.24 16.54
C THR A 343 -19.31 -6.95 15.90
N SER A 344 -19.40 -6.83 14.58
CA SER A 344 -19.03 -5.61 13.86
C SER A 344 -19.89 -4.41 14.26
N ARG A 345 -21.19 -4.61 14.51
CA ARG A 345 -22.09 -3.56 15.03
C ARG A 345 -21.69 -3.09 16.42
N ALA A 346 -21.35 -4.01 17.33
CA ALA A 346 -20.90 -3.66 18.67
C ALA A 346 -19.58 -2.88 18.66
N ILE A 347 -18.62 -3.30 17.83
CA ILE A 347 -17.36 -2.56 17.62
C ILE A 347 -17.64 -1.14 17.10
N ALA A 348 -18.50 -1.01 16.09
CA ALA A 348 -18.89 0.28 15.54
C ALA A 348 -19.56 1.18 16.59
N ALA A 349 -20.43 0.62 17.42
CA ALA A 349 -21.09 1.36 18.50
C ALA A 349 -20.09 1.91 19.53
N ASN A 350 -19.13 1.09 19.98
CA ASN A 350 -18.08 1.51 20.91
C ASN A 350 -17.22 2.63 20.32
N LEU A 351 -16.90 2.54 19.02
CA LEU A 351 -16.11 3.56 18.34
C LEU A 351 -16.89 4.88 18.16
N ILE A 352 -18.16 4.82 17.77
CA ILE A 352 -19.02 6.00 17.64
C ILE A 352 -19.22 6.69 18.99
N GLU A 353 -19.38 5.92 20.08
CA GLU A 353 -19.48 6.46 21.43
C GLU A 353 -18.19 7.21 21.83
N PHE A 354 -17.02 6.64 21.54
CA PHE A 354 -15.75 7.33 21.72
C PHE A 354 -15.66 8.64 20.94
N LEU A 355 -16.03 8.65 19.65
CA LEU A 355 -16.00 9.88 18.84
C LEU A 355 -16.94 10.94 19.43
N LYS A 356 -18.15 10.56 19.88
CA LYS A 356 -19.08 11.48 20.55
C LYS A 356 -18.50 12.04 21.84
N HIS A 357 -17.83 11.19 22.61
CA HIS A 357 -17.14 11.58 23.83
C HIS A 357 -16.00 12.59 23.56
N GLU A 358 -15.23 12.39 22.49
CA GLU A 358 -14.17 13.34 22.11
C GLU A 358 -14.73 14.69 21.66
N VAL A 359 -15.87 14.70 20.96
CA VAL A 359 -16.60 15.93 20.59
C VAL A 359 -17.15 16.65 21.82
N SER A 360 -17.79 15.94 22.75
CA SER A 360 -18.38 16.55 23.95
C SER A 360 -17.35 17.20 24.88
N HIS A 361 -16.08 16.78 24.76
CA HIS A 361 -14.96 17.36 25.48
C HIS A 361 -14.14 18.38 24.66
N GLY A 362 -14.59 18.75 23.47
CA GLY A 362 -13.93 19.73 22.61
C GLY A 362 -12.57 19.28 22.05
N ARG A 363 -12.29 17.97 22.03
CA ARG A 363 -11.05 17.41 21.45
C ARG A 363 -11.19 17.07 19.97
N LEU A 364 -12.42 16.88 19.49
CA LEU A 364 -12.80 16.84 18.09
C LEU A 364 -13.91 17.86 17.82
N PRO A 365 -14.00 18.42 16.60
CA PRO A 365 -15.14 19.25 16.19
C PRO A 365 -16.38 18.40 15.91
N GLU A 366 -17.56 19.02 15.86
CA GLU A 366 -18.85 18.33 15.63
C GLU A 366 -18.92 17.57 14.30
N ASN A 367 -18.23 18.06 13.28
CA ASN A 367 -18.12 17.42 11.97
C ASN A 367 -16.92 16.46 11.87
N LEU A 368 -16.30 16.13 13.00
CA LEU A 368 -15.08 15.33 13.11
C LEU A 368 -13.92 15.89 12.25
N LEU A 369 -12.90 15.07 12.05
CA LEU A 369 -11.82 15.32 11.11
C LEU A 369 -11.91 14.28 9.98
N PRO A 370 -11.16 14.45 8.86
CA PRO A 370 -11.24 13.53 7.75
C PRO A 370 -11.04 12.07 8.18
N LEU A 371 -11.96 11.20 7.77
CA LEU A 371 -11.96 9.80 8.17
C LEU A 371 -11.15 8.95 7.17
N GLN A 372 -10.30 8.07 7.69
CA GLN A 372 -9.76 6.93 6.96
C GLN A 372 -10.33 5.64 7.56
N SER A 373 -10.84 4.77 6.69
CA SER A 373 -11.33 3.45 7.09
C SER A 373 -10.69 2.38 6.22
N GLY A 374 -10.22 1.30 6.85
CA GLY A 374 -9.70 0.12 6.15
C GLY A 374 -10.79 -0.65 5.38
N ILE A 375 -10.45 -1.85 4.92
CA ILE A 375 -11.38 -2.76 4.25
C ILE A 375 -11.88 -3.82 5.23
N GLY A 376 -13.15 -4.23 5.09
CA GLY A 376 -13.70 -5.41 5.76
C GLY A 376 -14.97 -5.11 6.55
N ASN A 377 -15.53 -6.17 7.16
CA ASN A 377 -16.85 -6.10 7.79
C ASN A 377 -16.94 -5.00 8.86
N ILE A 378 -15.93 -4.89 9.72
CA ILE A 378 -15.90 -3.90 10.80
C ILE A 378 -15.82 -2.48 10.24
N ALA A 379 -14.96 -2.26 9.24
CA ALA A 379 -14.83 -0.96 8.59
C ALA A 379 -16.15 -0.51 7.95
N ASN A 380 -16.85 -1.44 7.31
CA ASN A 380 -18.18 -1.19 6.74
C ASN A 380 -19.21 -0.87 7.83
N ALA A 381 -19.23 -1.62 8.93
CA ALA A 381 -20.15 -1.36 10.05
C ALA A 381 -19.91 0.01 10.70
N VAL A 382 -18.66 0.46 10.79
CA VAL A 382 -18.33 1.80 11.28
C VAL A 382 -18.90 2.87 10.34
N VAL A 383 -18.66 2.76 9.03
CA VAL A 383 -19.19 3.71 8.04
C VAL A 383 -20.72 3.67 7.98
N GLY A 384 -21.34 2.49 8.03
CA GLY A 384 -22.80 2.31 8.10
C GLY A 384 -23.40 2.94 9.37
N GLY A 385 -22.72 2.81 10.51
CA GLY A 385 -23.09 3.48 11.76
C GLY A 385 -23.08 5.01 11.65
N LEU A 386 -22.16 5.58 10.86
CA LEU A 386 -22.13 7.01 10.55
C LEU A 386 -23.26 7.43 9.57
N ALA A 387 -23.65 6.56 8.65
CA ALA A 387 -24.70 6.82 7.67
C ALA A 387 -26.11 6.79 8.27
N SER A 388 -26.39 5.81 9.15
CA SER A 388 -27.73 5.55 9.73
C SER A 388 -28.32 6.68 10.60
N GLY A 389 -27.61 7.79 10.79
CA GLY A 389 -28.08 8.97 11.52
C GLY A 389 -28.03 8.83 13.06
N GLY A 390 -27.88 7.62 13.60
CA GLY A 390 -27.75 7.39 15.05
C GLY A 390 -26.47 7.97 15.66
N ALA A 391 -25.41 8.13 14.87
CA ALA A 391 -24.19 8.84 15.27
C ALA A 391 -24.39 10.37 15.32
N ASN A 392 -25.32 10.91 14.51
CA ASN A 392 -25.61 12.34 14.34
C ASN A 392 -24.39 13.23 14.01
N PHE A 393 -23.36 12.67 13.36
CA PHE A 393 -22.31 13.48 12.75
C PHE A 393 -22.73 13.89 11.34
N LYS A 394 -22.45 15.15 10.99
CA LYS A 394 -22.81 15.78 9.71
C LYS A 394 -21.58 16.46 9.12
N ASN A 395 -21.64 16.79 7.83
CA ASN A 395 -20.54 17.47 7.13
C ASN A 395 -19.21 16.74 7.25
N LEU A 396 -19.29 15.41 7.23
CA LEU A 396 -18.14 14.53 7.29
C LEU A 396 -17.33 14.70 6.02
N LYS A 397 -16.02 14.54 6.15
CA LYS A 397 -15.11 14.42 5.01
C LYS A 397 -14.30 13.15 5.16
N VAL A 398 -13.85 12.61 4.03
CA VAL A 398 -13.09 11.36 3.97
C VAL A 398 -11.76 11.60 3.27
N TRP A 399 -10.69 11.10 3.87
CA TRP A 399 -9.37 11.02 3.28
C TRP A 399 -8.84 9.61 3.55
N THR A 400 -9.03 8.72 2.58
CA THR A 400 -8.81 7.28 2.75
C THR A 400 -7.95 6.70 1.61
N GLU A 401 -7.62 5.43 1.68
CA GLU A 401 -6.99 4.70 0.59
C GLU A 401 -8.03 4.17 -0.39
N VAL A 402 -9.12 3.57 0.12
CA VAL A 402 -10.13 2.87 -0.67
C VAL A 402 -11.54 3.26 -0.25
N LEU A 403 -12.43 3.47 -1.22
CA LEU A 403 -13.87 3.58 -1.01
C LEU A 403 -14.57 2.26 -1.27
N GLN A 404 -15.49 1.90 -0.38
CA GLN A 404 -16.32 0.70 -0.42
C GLN A 404 -17.80 1.09 -0.44
N ASP A 405 -18.69 0.13 -0.70
CA ASP A 405 -20.13 0.36 -0.87
C ASP A 405 -20.77 1.17 0.27
N SER A 406 -20.29 0.98 1.51
CA SER A 406 -20.76 1.72 2.69
C SER A 406 -20.61 3.25 2.56
N PHE A 407 -19.67 3.73 1.74
CA PHE A 407 -19.54 5.16 1.45
C PHE A 407 -20.63 5.69 0.52
N LEU A 408 -21.20 4.86 -0.36
CA LEU A 408 -22.38 5.25 -1.16
C LEU A 408 -23.58 5.49 -0.25
N ASP A 409 -23.76 4.63 0.75
CA ASP A 409 -24.80 4.82 1.78
C ASP A 409 -24.55 6.09 2.60
N LEU A 410 -23.28 6.36 2.92
CA LEU A 410 -22.92 7.58 3.64
C LEU A 410 -23.14 8.84 2.80
N PHE A 411 -22.85 8.82 1.49
CA PHE A 411 -23.20 9.91 0.58
C PHE A 411 -24.72 10.12 0.52
N ASP A 412 -25.48 9.04 0.36
CA ASP A 412 -26.94 9.11 0.23
C ASP A 412 -27.64 9.56 1.51
N SER A 413 -27.03 9.32 2.68
CA SER A 413 -27.52 9.85 3.95
C SER A 413 -27.46 11.39 4.03
N GLY A 414 -26.68 12.04 3.17
CA GLY A 414 -26.38 13.47 3.21
C GLY A 414 -25.41 13.87 4.33
N ASN A 415 -24.77 12.91 5.01
CA ASN A 415 -23.82 13.18 6.10
C ASN A 415 -22.39 13.41 5.61
N LEU A 416 -22.05 12.97 4.38
CA LEU A 416 -20.72 13.09 3.78
C LEU A 416 -20.70 14.16 2.68
N ASP A 417 -19.86 15.17 2.88
CA ASP A 417 -19.71 16.30 1.95
C ASP A 417 -18.73 15.96 0.81
N PHE A 418 -17.61 15.30 1.13
CA PHE A 418 -16.55 15.02 0.16
C PHE A 418 -15.69 13.81 0.55
N ALA A 419 -15.25 13.04 -0.45
CA ALA A 419 -14.30 11.94 -0.25
C ALA A 419 -13.08 12.03 -1.17
N THR A 420 -11.90 11.79 -0.61
CA THR A 420 -10.67 11.56 -1.36
C THR A 420 -10.15 10.15 -1.11
N ALA A 421 -9.76 9.47 -2.18
CA ALA A 421 -9.20 8.11 -2.12
C ALA A 421 -8.09 7.86 -3.16
N THR A 422 -7.45 6.69 -3.08
CA THR A 422 -6.64 6.17 -4.19
C THR A 422 -7.48 5.39 -5.19
N SER A 423 -8.46 4.65 -4.67
CA SER A 423 -9.27 3.74 -5.46
C SER A 423 -10.69 3.58 -4.95
N ILE A 424 -11.54 3.10 -5.85
CA ILE A 424 -12.92 2.69 -5.61
C ILE A 424 -12.97 1.17 -5.72
N ARG A 425 -13.59 0.53 -4.74
CA ARG A 425 -13.81 -0.91 -4.68
C ARG A 425 -15.25 -1.21 -4.23
N PHE A 426 -16.18 -0.96 -5.13
CA PHE A 426 -17.58 -1.29 -4.92
C PHE A 426 -17.90 -2.71 -5.36
N SER A 427 -18.92 -3.33 -4.77
CA SER A 427 -19.53 -4.54 -5.34
C SER A 427 -20.07 -4.25 -6.75
N PRO A 428 -20.40 -5.28 -7.56
CA PRO A 428 -21.04 -5.07 -8.85
C PRO A 428 -22.28 -4.15 -8.75
N ASP A 429 -23.16 -4.39 -7.77
CA ASP A 429 -24.34 -3.55 -7.54
C ASP A 429 -23.95 -2.12 -7.11
N GLY A 430 -22.89 -1.98 -6.32
CA GLY A 430 -22.36 -0.68 -5.92
C GLY A 430 -21.79 0.12 -7.10
N PHE A 431 -21.09 -0.51 -8.03
CA PHE A 431 -20.65 0.13 -9.28
C PHE A 431 -21.83 0.53 -10.16
N HIS A 432 -22.82 -0.35 -10.31
CA HIS A 432 -24.07 -0.01 -11.02
C HIS A 432 -24.73 1.24 -10.43
N ARG A 433 -24.93 1.29 -9.11
CA ARG A 433 -25.47 2.46 -8.41
C ARG A 433 -24.62 3.71 -8.61
N PHE A 434 -23.29 3.57 -8.56
CA PHE A 434 -22.36 4.69 -8.75
C PHE A 434 -22.46 5.26 -10.16
N TYR A 435 -22.54 4.41 -11.19
CA TYR A 435 -22.69 4.83 -12.58
C TYR A 435 -24.07 5.41 -12.88
N ASP A 436 -25.14 4.81 -12.35
CA ASP A 436 -26.52 5.32 -12.54
C ASP A 436 -26.72 6.72 -11.94
N ARG A 437 -25.91 7.08 -10.93
CA ARG A 437 -25.98 8.37 -10.22
C ARG A 437 -24.65 9.13 -10.28
N TRP A 438 -23.94 8.99 -11.40
CA TRP A 438 -22.62 9.58 -11.62
C TRP A 438 -22.57 11.08 -11.30
N ASP A 439 -23.53 11.85 -11.84
CA ASP A 439 -23.58 13.31 -11.68
C ASP A 439 -23.79 13.75 -10.23
N GLU A 440 -24.29 12.86 -9.37
CA GLU A 440 -24.48 13.14 -7.94
C GLU A 440 -23.23 12.83 -7.11
N TYR A 441 -22.50 11.77 -7.47
CA TYR A 441 -21.33 11.30 -6.72
C TYR A 441 -20.02 11.91 -7.21
N ALA A 442 -19.79 11.96 -8.53
CA ALA A 442 -18.50 12.34 -9.11
C ALA A 442 -18.02 13.74 -8.67
N PRO A 443 -18.87 14.78 -8.57
CA PRO A 443 -18.45 16.09 -8.09
C PRO A 443 -17.99 16.12 -6.61
N LYS A 444 -18.32 15.09 -5.83
CA LYS A 444 -18.00 14.97 -4.39
C LYS A 444 -16.85 13.99 -4.12
N LEU A 445 -16.19 13.55 -5.17
CA LEU A 445 -15.18 12.50 -5.14
C LEU A 445 -13.90 12.95 -5.83
N LEU A 446 -12.75 12.53 -5.28
CA LEU A 446 -11.44 12.77 -5.85
C LEU A 446 -10.52 11.56 -5.68
N LEU A 447 -9.89 11.14 -6.77
CA LEU A 447 -8.92 10.04 -6.79
C LEU A 447 -7.50 10.58 -6.97
N ARG A 448 -6.57 10.11 -6.13
CA ARG A 448 -5.16 10.53 -6.13
C ARG A 448 -4.23 9.34 -6.19
N SER A 449 -2.99 9.54 -6.63
CA SER A 449 -1.96 8.51 -6.51
C SER A 449 -1.78 8.07 -5.05
N GLN A 450 -1.41 6.81 -4.83
CA GLN A 450 -1.21 6.26 -3.49
C GLN A 450 -0.12 6.99 -2.70
N GLN A 451 0.87 7.57 -3.37
CA GLN A 451 1.88 8.42 -2.75
C GLN A 451 1.26 9.64 -2.04
N VAL A 452 0.21 10.22 -2.62
CA VAL A 452 -0.43 11.45 -2.14
C VAL A 452 -1.49 11.12 -1.10
N SER A 453 -2.43 10.21 -1.40
CA SER A 453 -3.48 9.81 -0.46
C SER A 453 -2.92 9.22 0.84
N ASN A 454 -1.78 8.52 0.75
CA ASN A 454 -1.15 7.91 1.92
C ASN A 454 0.03 8.75 2.45
N SER A 455 0.21 10.00 1.99
CA SER A 455 1.34 10.83 2.40
C SER A 455 1.28 11.19 3.89
N PRO A 456 2.31 10.85 4.69
CA PRO A 456 2.40 11.25 6.10
C PRO A 456 2.28 12.77 6.32
N GLU A 457 2.80 13.58 5.37
CA GLU A 457 2.70 15.05 5.43
C GLU A 457 1.23 15.50 5.44
N ILE A 458 0.43 14.92 4.55
CA ILE A 458 -0.96 15.33 4.35
C ILE A 458 -1.86 14.74 5.44
N ILE A 459 -1.69 13.46 5.76
CA ILE A 459 -2.46 12.77 6.81
C ILE A 459 -2.34 13.53 8.14
N ARG A 460 -1.11 13.94 8.50
CA ARG A 460 -0.86 14.69 9.72
C ARG A 460 -1.39 16.12 9.67
N ARG A 461 -1.28 16.78 8.52
CA ARG A 461 -1.77 18.16 8.33
C ARG A 461 -3.29 18.24 8.43
N LEU A 462 -4.00 17.30 7.80
CA LEU A 462 -5.46 17.22 7.84
C LEU A 462 -5.98 16.73 9.19
N GLY A 463 -5.12 16.10 10.00
CA GLY A 463 -5.53 15.50 11.28
C GLY A 463 -6.46 14.31 11.09
N VAL A 464 -6.16 13.44 10.13
CA VAL A 464 -7.00 12.28 9.78
C VAL A 464 -7.27 11.40 11.00
N ILE A 465 -8.47 10.84 11.12
CA ILE A 465 -8.80 9.77 12.07
C ILE A 465 -8.60 8.45 11.35
N GLY A 466 -7.55 7.70 11.71
CA GLY A 466 -7.16 6.45 11.06
C GLY A 466 -7.71 5.23 11.79
N MET A 467 -8.42 4.35 11.05
CA MET A 467 -9.09 3.17 11.60
C MET A 467 -8.72 1.92 10.79
N ASN A 468 -8.08 0.95 11.43
CA ASN A 468 -7.54 -0.24 10.76
C ASN A 468 -7.80 -1.53 11.55
N THR A 469 -7.68 -2.67 10.87
CA THR A 469 -7.90 -4.00 11.46
C THR A 469 -6.59 -4.80 11.52
N PRO A 470 -6.15 -5.21 12.72
CA PRO A 470 -5.02 -6.11 12.89
C PRO A 470 -5.44 -7.58 12.86
N VAL A 471 -4.47 -8.48 12.66
CA VAL A 471 -4.54 -9.91 12.98
C VAL A 471 -4.71 -10.11 14.48
N GLU A 472 -3.83 -9.49 15.27
CA GLU A 472 -3.77 -9.54 16.73
C GLU A 472 -3.16 -8.24 17.28
N VAL A 473 -3.52 -7.89 18.50
CA VAL A 473 -2.97 -6.78 19.29
C VAL A 473 -2.47 -7.35 20.60
N ASP A 474 -1.32 -6.90 21.08
CA ASP A 474 -0.85 -7.32 22.40
C ASP A 474 -1.29 -6.40 23.52
N ILE A 475 -1.11 -6.88 24.75
CA ILE A 475 -1.48 -6.12 25.96
C ILE A 475 -0.73 -4.79 26.08
N TYR A 476 0.36 -4.56 25.34
CA TYR A 476 1.12 -3.30 25.38
C TYR A 476 0.74 -2.32 24.27
N ALA A 477 -0.20 -2.70 23.39
CA ALA A 477 -0.65 -1.95 22.22
C ALA A 477 0.31 -2.02 21.02
N HIS A 478 1.07 -3.10 20.84
CA HIS A 478 1.63 -3.43 19.53
C HIS A 478 0.57 -4.13 18.68
N ALA A 479 0.66 -4.00 17.37
CA ALA A 479 -0.24 -4.68 16.45
C ALA A 479 0.50 -5.45 15.35
N ASN A 480 -0.07 -6.61 15.02
CA ASN A 480 0.28 -7.44 13.88
C ASN A 480 -0.84 -7.32 12.86
N SER A 481 -0.57 -6.82 11.65
CA SER A 481 -1.51 -6.73 10.53
C SER A 481 -1.22 -7.73 9.40
N THR A 482 -0.06 -8.40 9.42
CA THR A 482 0.44 -9.14 8.24
C THR A 482 0.66 -10.63 8.47
N CYS A 483 1.32 -11.03 9.55
CA CYS A 483 1.95 -12.35 9.65
C CYS A 483 1.28 -13.22 10.71
N VAL A 484 0.41 -14.15 10.28
CA VAL A 484 -0.18 -15.14 11.20
C VAL A 484 0.92 -16.07 11.73
N MET A 485 0.95 -16.28 13.04
CA MET A 485 2.00 -17.07 13.72
C MET A 485 3.42 -16.56 13.41
N GLY A 486 3.55 -15.23 13.26
CA GLY A 486 4.81 -14.53 13.03
C GLY A 486 5.48 -14.76 11.67
N SER A 487 4.89 -15.58 10.79
CA SER A 487 5.57 -16.07 9.59
C SER A 487 4.69 -16.20 8.36
N ARG A 488 3.40 -16.52 8.52
CA ARG A 488 2.49 -16.72 7.39
C ARG A 488 1.88 -15.38 6.97
N MET A 489 2.42 -14.79 5.90
CA MET A 489 1.90 -13.58 5.28
C MET A 489 0.44 -13.76 4.84
N LEU A 490 -0.42 -12.82 5.25
CA LEU A 490 -1.80 -12.72 4.80
C LEU A 490 -1.89 -11.98 3.47
N ASN A 491 -1.65 -10.66 3.49
CA ASN A 491 -1.87 -9.76 2.36
C ASN A 491 -0.68 -8.81 2.15
N GLY A 492 -0.28 -8.12 3.23
CA GLY A 492 0.77 -7.10 3.28
C GLY A 492 0.36 -5.92 4.15
N LEU A 493 1.33 -5.12 4.61
CA LEU A 493 1.11 -3.98 5.50
C LEU A 493 0.09 -2.97 4.97
N GLY A 494 0.14 -2.70 3.67
CA GLY A 494 -0.69 -1.71 3.00
C GLY A 494 -0.44 -0.29 3.54
N GLY A 495 -1.46 0.58 3.48
CA GLY A 495 -1.38 1.93 4.03
C GLY A 495 -1.61 2.04 5.53
N SER A 496 -1.87 0.94 6.24
CA SER A 496 -2.25 0.98 7.67
C SER A 496 -1.25 1.77 8.51
N ALA A 497 0.04 1.51 8.35
CA ALA A 497 1.09 2.22 9.07
C ALA A 497 1.33 3.65 8.55
N ASP A 498 1.05 3.95 7.28
CA ASP A 498 1.08 5.33 6.76
C ASP A 498 0.09 6.22 7.53
N PHE A 499 -1.14 5.71 7.69
CA PHE A 499 -2.22 6.36 8.41
C PHE A 499 -1.97 6.40 9.92
N LEU A 500 -1.74 5.25 10.57
CA LEU A 500 -1.65 5.18 12.03
C LEU A 500 -0.45 5.94 12.61
N ARG A 501 0.69 6.01 11.91
CA ARG A 501 1.82 6.83 12.37
C ARG A 501 1.52 8.34 12.30
N SER A 502 0.64 8.75 11.39
CA SER A 502 0.51 10.15 10.98
C SER A 502 -0.84 10.77 11.36
N ALA A 503 -1.80 9.96 11.80
CA ALA A 503 -3.15 10.37 12.13
C ALA A 503 -3.22 11.26 13.39
N LYS A 504 -4.33 11.97 13.53
CA LYS A 504 -4.72 12.63 14.77
C LYS A 504 -5.08 11.60 15.84
N TYR A 505 -5.86 10.59 15.45
CA TYR A 505 -6.21 9.43 16.26
C TYR A 505 -5.94 8.16 15.49
N SER A 506 -5.20 7.26 16.11
CA SER A 506 -4.78 5.99 15.54
C SER A 506 -5.48 4.83 16.24
N ILE A 507 -6.43 4.23 15.52
CA ILE A 507 -7.39 3.30 16.08
C ILE A 507 -7.23 1.93 15.42
N MET A 508 -7.01 0.92 16.25
CA MET A 508 -7.08 -0.49 15.84
C MET A 508 -8.39 -1.10 16.33
N HIS A 509 -9.16 -1.69 15.41
CA HIS A 509 -10.39 -2.39 15.74
C HIS A 509 -10.37 -3.85 15.28
N THR A 510 -10.76 -4.75 16.15
CA THR A 510 -10.78 -6.20 15.88
C THR A 510 -11.86 -6.86 16.74
N PRO A 511 -12.48 -7.97 16.33
CA PRO A 511 -13.18 -8.79 17.32
C PRO A 511 -12.17 -9.27 18.38
N SER A 512 -12.61 -9.47 19.61
CA SER A 512 -11.75 -9.99 20.68
C SER A 512 -11.31 -11.43 20.44
N THR A 513 -12.08 -12.19 19.64
CA THR A 513 -11.70 -13.51 19.11
C THR A 513 -12.05 -13.68 17.63
N ARG A 514 -11.39 -14.61 16.96
CA ARG A 514 -11.71 -15.04 15.58
C ARG A 514 -12.16 -16.50 15.58
N PRO A 515 -13.14 -16.90 14.73
CA PRO A 515 -13.62 -18.28 14.68
C PRO A 515 -12.49 -19.30 14.49
N SER A 516 -12.57 -20.40 15.25
CA SER A 516 -11.69 -21.57 15.15
C SER A 516 -12.50 -22.81 14.81
N LYS A 517 -11.87 -23.82 14.20
CA LYS A 517 -12.50 -25.12 13.95
C LYS A 517 -12.58 -26.00 15.20
N THR A 518 -11.76 -25.71 16.20
CA THR A 518 -11.47 -26.59 17.34
C THR A 518 -11.81 -25.95 18.68
N ASP A 519 -11.99 -24.63 18.74
CA ASP A 519 -12.41 -23.90 19.94
C ASP A 519 -13.70 -23.12 19.64
N PRO A 520 -14.81 -23.36 20.36
CA PRO A 520 -16.06 -22.64 20.15
C PRO A 520 -15.96 -21.13 20.46
N THR A 521 -15.05 -20.73 21.36
CA THR A 521 -14.78 -19.30 21.64
C THR A 521 -13.88 -18.68 20.57
N GLY A 522 -13.11 -19.51 19.86
CA GLY A 522 -12.19 -19.07 18.82
C GLY A 522 -10.79 -18.72 19.34
N VAL A 523 -9.97 -18.16 18.44
CA VAL A 523 -8.60 -17.71 18.70
C VAL A 523 -8.64 -16.30 19.26
N SER A 524 -7.90 -16.02 20.34
CA SER A 524 -7.82 -14.66 20.90
C SER A 524 -7.15 -13.70 19.92
N CYS A 525 -7.69 -12.48 19.79
CA CYS A 525 -7.04 -11.37 19.10
C CYS A 525 -6.26 -10.46 20.05
N ILE A 526 -6.47 -10.59 21.36
CA ILE A 526 -5.65 -9.95 22.40
C ILE A 526 -4.67 -10.98 22.96
N VAL A 527 -3.38 -10.73 22.82
CA VAL A 527 -2.32 -11.69 23.15
C VAL A 527 -1.28 -11.09 24.11
N PRO A 528 -0.47 -11.90 24.82
CA PRO A 528 0.59 -11.38 25.68
C PRO A 528 1.64 -10.57 24.89
N MET A 529 2.04 -11.06 23.73
CA MET A 529 3.00 -10.43 22.82
C MET A 529 2.62 -10.78 21.39
N CYS A 530 2.62 -9.80 20.48
CA CYS A 530 2.36 -10.05 19.07
C CYS A 530 3.47 -10.92 18.47
N THR A 531 3.11 -11.88 17.61
CA THR A 531 4.07 -12.76 16.93
C THR A 531 4.84 -12.07 15.81
N HIS A 532 4.34 -10.92 15.36
CA HIS A 532 4.97 -10.00 14.42
C HIS A 532 4.50 -8.58 14.75
N ILE A 533 5.32 -7.56 14.54
CA ILE A 533 4.99 -6.17 14.88
C ILE A 533 5.04 -5.34 13.61
N ASP A 534 3.86 -4.92 13.14
CA ASP A 534 3.69 -3.98 12.03
C ASP A 534 3.56 -2.54 12.55
N GLN A 535 2.88 -2.36 13.69
CA GLN A 535 2.74 -1.09 14.39
C GLN A 535 3.18 -1.24 15.84
N THR A 536 4.01 -0.29 16.27
CA THR A 536 4.49 -0.23 17.65
C THR A 536 3.44 0.38 18.56
N GLU A 537 3.66 0.26 19.87
CA GLU A 537 2.85 0.90 20.88
C GLU A 537 2.83 2.44 20.76
N HIS A 538 3.81 3.02 20.08
CA HIS A 538 3.86 4.45 19.79
C HIS A 538 2.91 4.90 18.68
N ASP A 539 2.34 3.95 17.94
CA ASP A 539 1.50 4.20 16.76
C ASP A 539 0.01 4.09 17.06
N LEU A 540 -0.35 3.64 18.26
CA LEU A 540 -1.72 3.34 18.63
C LEU A 540 -2.19 4.23 19.79
N ASP A 541 -3.34 4.88 19.59
CA ASP A 541 -4.04 5.66 20.60
C ASP A 541 -5.19 4.87 21.23
N VAL A 542 -5.86 4.03 20.44
CA VAL A 542 -7.10 3.36 20.83
C VAL A 542 -7.17 1.93 20.27
N VAL A 543 -7.58 0.99 21.12
CA VAL A 543 -7.92 -0.39 20.73
C VAL A 543 -9.40 -0.63 20.97
N VAL A 544 -10.12 -1.18 19.99
CA VAL A 544 -11.57 -1.40 20.07
C VAL A 544 -11.92 -2.84 19.71
N THR A 545 -12.79 -3.44 20.53
CA THR A 545 -13.40 -4.74 20.28
C THR A 545 -14.90 -4.68 20.59
N GLU A 546 -15.62 -5.76 20.36
CA GLU A 546 -17.02 -5.87 20.75
C GLU A 546 -17.20 -5.85 22.29
N GLN A 547 -16.14 -6.15 23.05
CA GLN A 547 -16.15 -6.12 24.51
C GLN A 547 -16.09 -4.69 25.07
N GLY A 548 -15.54 -3.76 24.29
CA GLY A 548 -15.29 -2.38 24.71
C GLY A 548 -14.08 -1.75 24.04
N LEU A 549 -13.67 -0.61 24.58
CA LEU A 549 -12.62 0.24 24.06
C LEU A 549 -11.57 0.55 25.14
N ALA A 550 -10.30 0.48 24.76
CA ALA A 550 -9.15 0.89 25.55
C ALA A 550 -8.51 2.13 24.93
N ASP A 551 -8.64 3.27 25.61
CA ASP A 551 -7.90 4.50 25.31
C ASP A 551 -6.54 4.44 26.01
N VAL A 552 -5.47 4.36 25.23
CA VAL A 552 -4.09 4.17 25.73
C VAL A 552 -3.25 5.46 25.70
N ARG A 553 -3.87 6.59 25.34
CA ARG A 553 -3.20 7.89 25.28
C ARG A 553 -2.70 8.30 26.66
N GLY A 554 -1.40 8.61 26.75
CA GLY A 554 -0.75 9.04 27.98
C GLY A 554 -0.49 7.92 29.01
N LEU A 555 -0.76 6.65 28.67
CA LEU A 555 -0.53 5.51 29.56
C LEU A 555 0.85 4.89 29.36
N SER A 556 1.49 4.46 30.46
CA SER A 556 2.68 3.60 30.45
C SER A 556 2.33 2.16 30.04
N PRO A 557 3.29 1.33 29.57
CA PRO A 557 2.99 -0.03 29.11
C PRO A 557 2.16 -0.87 30.11
N LYS A 558 2.46 -0.75 31.41
CA LYS A 558 1.72 -1.48 32.46
C LYS A 558 0.29 -0.97 32.66
N GLU A 559 0.03 0.30 32.40
CA GLU A 559 -1.33 0.86 32.43
C GLU A 559 -2.11 0.42 31.19
N ARG A 560 -1.45 0.39 30.02
CA ARG A 560 -1.99 -0.14 28.76
C ARG A 560 -2.43 -1.59 28.91
N ALA A 561 -1.58 -2.45 29.44
CA ALA A 561 -1.89 -3.86 29.69
C ALA A 561 -3.17 -4.03 30.51
N ARG A 562 -3.28 -3.32 31.63
CA ARG A 562 -4.47 -3.40 32.48
C ARG A 562 -5.74 -2.94 31.76
N VAL A 563 -5.69 -1.84 31.00
CA VAL A 563 -6.89 -1.34 30.32
C VAL A 563 -7.26 -2.21 29.11
N ILE A 564 -6.30 -2.66 28.31
CA ILE A 564 -6.53 -3.52 27.15
C ILE A 564 -7.11 -4.87 27.59
N ILE A 565 -6.50 -5.53 28.58
CA ILE A 565 -7.02 -6.80 29.10
C ILE A 565 -8.45 -6.61 29.61
N LYS A 566 -8.69 -5.58 30.42
CA LYS A 566 -10.00 -5.34 31.04
C LYS A 566 -11.10 -4.95 30.04
N LYS A 567 -10.77 -4.21 28.99
CA LYS A 567 -11.76 -3.57 28.09
C LYS A 567 -11.89 -4.25 26.74
N CYS A 568 -10.88 -4.99 26.29
CA CYS A 568 -10.80 -5.49 24.92
C CYS A 568 -10.63 -7.00 24.81
N ALA A 569 -10.10 -7.68 25.84
CA ALA A 569 -9.98 -9.13 25.79
C ALA A 569 -11.35 -9.80 25.98
N HIS A 570 -11.56 -10.93 25.29
CA HIS A 570 -12.73 -11.76 25.50
C HIS A 570 -12.77 -12.27 26.95
N PRO A 571 -13.95 -12.37 27.60
CA PRO A 571 -14.06 -12.84 28.99
C PRO A 571 -13.31 -14.15 29.29
N ASP A 572 -13.38 -15.13 28.39
CA ASP A 572 -12.64 -16.40 28.52
C ASP A 572 -11.10 -16.26 28.55
N TYR A 573 -10.56 -15.21 27.92
CA TYR A 573 -9.12 -14.96 27.83
C TYR A 573 -8.62 -13.95 28.88
N VAL A 574 -9.50 -13.18 29.53
CA VAL A 574 -9.13 -12.23 30.59
C VAL A 574 -8.33 -12.90 31.72
N PRO A 575 -8.78 -14.00 32.36
CA PRO A 575 -8.02 -14.63 33.44
C PRO A 575 -6.65 -15.15 32.99
N ILE A 576 -6.54 -15.62 31.74
CA ILE A 576 -5.31 -16.12 31.16
C ILE A 576 -4.31 -14.97 30.98
N LEU A 577 -4.76 -13.83 30.43
CA LEU A 577 -3.91 -12.66 30.20
C LEU A 577 -3.53 -11.95 31.51
N GLU A 578 -4.46 -11.87 32.48
CA GLU A 578 -4.18 -11.31 33.81
C GLU A 578 -3.13 -12.13 34.56
N ASP A 579 -3.21 -13.46 34.54
CA ASP A 579 -2.20 -14.31 35.18
C ASP A 579 -0.80 -14.08 34.57
N TYR A 580 -0.70 -14.06 33.23
CA TYR A 580 0.55 -13.75 32.53
C TYR A 580 1.10 -12.40 32.96
N PHE A 581 0.29 -11.35 32.88
CA PHE A 581 0.73 -9.99 33.15
C PHE A 581 1.14 -9.81 34.62
N ASN A 582 0.37 -10.36 35.57
CA ASN A 582 0.67 -10.28 36.99
C ASN A 582 1.99 -10.99 37.34
N LYS A 583 2.22 -12.20 36.80
CA LYS A 583 3.50 -12.91 37.00
C LYS A 583 4.65 -12.18 36.32
N ALA A 584 4.46 -11.69 35.10
CA ALA A 584 5.46 -10.91 34.37
C ALA A 584 5.85 -9.64 35.15
N GLU A 585 4.87 -8.87 35.62
CA GLU A 585 5.08 -7.66 36.41
C GLU A 585 5.84 -7.96 37.70
N PHE A 586 5.42 -8.99 38.45
CA PHE A 586 6.10 -9.41 39.68
C PHE A 586 7.57 -9.75 39.45
N GLU A 587 7.86 -10.62 38.48
CA GLU A 587 9.23 -11.07 38.20
C GLU A 587 10.12 -9.95 37.66
N CYS A 588 9.59 -9.13 36.75
CA CYS A 588 10.35 -8.05 36.12
C CYS A 588 10.62 -6.92 37.12
N LEU A 589 9.68 -6.56 37.99
CA LEU A 589 9.90 -5.54 39.03
C LEU A 589 10.99 -5.96 40.00
N ARG A 590 10.99 -7.22 40.46
CA ARG A 590 12.03 -7.76 41.34
C ARG A 590 13.43 -7.71 40.71
N LYS A 591 13.52 -7.80 39.39
CA LYS A 591 14.78 -7.77 38.62
C LYS A 591 15.16 -6.37 38.12
N GLY A 592 14.31 -5.36 38.29
CA GLY A 592 14.54 -4.01 37.77
C GLY A 592 14.25 -3.85 36.26
N TRP A 593 13.44 -4.74 35.66
CA TRP A 593 13.06 -4.74 34.24
C TRP A 593 11.58 -4.35 34.03
N GLY A 594 11.01 -3.56 34.94
CA GLY A 594 9.56 -3.36 35.05
C GLY A 594 8.94 -2.26 34.18
N HIS A 595 9.61 -1.79 33.12
CA HIS A 595 9.00 -0.79 32.21
C HIS A 595 7.87 -1.42 31.39
N GLU A 596 8.20 -2.53 30.72
CA GLU A 596 7.29 -3.35 29.92
C GLU A 596 7.52 -4.83 30.27
N PRO A 597 6.79 -5.37 31.27
CA PRO A 597 7.07 -6.70 31.80
C PRO A 597 6.77 -7.85 30.84
N HIS A 598 7.76 -8.68 30.50
CA HIS A 598 7.56 -9.90 29.74
C HIS A 598 8.27 -11.11 30.36
N LEU A 599 7.59 -12.26 30.27
CA LEU A 599 8.22 -13.57 30.43
C LEU A 599 8.51 -14.11 29.03
N LEU A 600 9.70 -13.83 28.50
CA LEU A 600 10.04 -14.10 27.09
C LEU A 600 9.86 -15.57 26.66
N TRP A 601 10.06 -16.52 27.58
CA TRP A 601 9.92 -17.94 27.27
C TRP A 601 8.46 -18.42 27.26
N ASN A 602 7.55 -17.58 27.73
CA ASN A 602 6.13 -17.88 27.85
C ASN A 602 5.26 -16.97 26.97
N SER A 603 5.79 -15.88 26.43
CA SER A 603 5.01 -14.87 25.69
C SER A 603 4.22 -15.44 24.50
N PHE A 604 4.69 -16.55 23.94
CA PHE A 604 4.08 -17.25 22.81
C PHE A 604 3.46 -18.60 23.17
N ASP A 605 3.24 -18.92 24.46
CA ASP A 605 2.66 -20.21 24.85
C ASP A 605 1.21 -20.37 24.34
N MET A 606 0.44 -19.28 24.27
CA MET A 606 -0.90 -19.30 23.67
C MET A 606 -0.84 -19.70 22.18
N HIS A 607 0.12 -19.14 21.42
CA HIS A 607 0.34 -19.50 20.02
C HIS A 607 0.85 -20.94 19.88
N ARG A 608 1.80 -21.36 20.73
CA ARG A 608 2.28 -22.76 20.76
C ARG A 608 1.12 -23.73 21.00
N HIS A 609 0.29 -23.45 21.99
CA HIS A 609 -0.85 -24.28 22.33
C HIS A 609 -1.92 -24.30 21.22
N LEU A 610 -2.11 -23.19 20.50
CA LEU A 610 -2.97 -23.18 19.31
C LEU A 610 -2.43 -24.13 18.23
N ASN A 611 -1.12 -24.14 18.01
CA ASN A 611 -0.49 -25.02 17.01
C ASN A 611 -0.55 -26.50 17.42
N GLU A 612 -0.35 -26.81 18.70
CA GLU A 612 -0.28 -28.19 19.21
C GLU A 612 -1.67 -28.79 19.50
N HIS A 613 -2.62 -27.97 19.93
CA HIS A 613 -3.90 -28.43 20.48
C HIS A 613 -5.13 -27.75 19.84
N GLY A 614 -4.95 -26.81 18.91
CA GLY A 614 -6.06 -26.15 18.22
C GLY A 614 -6.80 -25.07 19.04
N THR A 615 -6.27 -24.66 20.19
CA THR A 615 -6.86 -23.57 21.01
C THR A 615 -5.76 -22.73 21.66
N MET A 616 -6.00 -21.42 21.84
CA MET A 616 -5.13 -20.57 22.64
C MET A 616 -5.41 -20.65 24.15
N LYS A 617 -6.48 -21.35 24.57
CA LYS A 617 -6.83 -21.48 25.98
C LYS A 617 -5.85 -22.41 26.69
N LEU A 618 -4.99 -21.82 27.50
CA LEU A 618 -4.07 -22.54 28.36
C LEU A 618 -4.81 -23.08 29.60
N PRO A 619 -4.71 -24.38 29.94
CA PRO A 619 -5.24 -24.90 31.20
C PRO A 619 -4.58 -24.26 32.43
N LYS A 620 -3.28 -23.94 32.29
CA LYS A 620 -2.46 -23.19 33.23
C LYS A 620 -1.22 -22.70 32.49
N TRP A 621 -0.64 -21.59 32.96
CA TRP A 621 0.69 -21.19 32.52
C TRP A 621 1.76 -22.10 33.15
N ASP A 622 2.79 -22.42 32.36
CA ASP A 622 3.95 -23.17 32.83
C ASP A 622 5.18 -22.26 32.82
N TYR A 623 5.39 -21.51 33.91
CA TYR A 623 6.45 -20.51 34.03
C TYR A 623 7.86 -21.12 34.26
N VAL A 624 8.22 -22.11 33.43
CA VAL A 624 9.53 -22.78 33.46
C VAL A 624 10.65 -21.74 33.36
N GLY A 625 11.60 -21.77 34.29
CA GLY A 625 12.75 -20.87 34.32
C GLY A 625 12.52 -19.53 35.04
N TYR A 626 11.28 -19.19 35.44
CA TYR A 626 10.97 -18.00 36.26
C TYR A 626 10.64 -18.32 37.73
N GLY A 627 10.75 -19.59 38.12
CA GLY A 627 10.86 -20.05 39.50
C GLY A 627 9.55 -20.02 40.29
N ASP A 628 9.03 -21.20 40.57
CA ASP A 628 8.70 -21.57 41.96
C ASP A 628 9.95 -22.26 42.52
N LYS A 629 10.79 -21.52 43.25
CA LYS A 629 11.86 -22.08 44.08
C LYS A 629 11.75 -21.52 45.48
#